data_AF-A0A1E7PE12-F1
#
_entry.id   AF-A0A1E7PE12-F1
#
_cell.length_a   1.000
_cell.length_b   1.000
_cell.length_c   1.000
_cell.angle_alpha   90.00
_cell.angle_beta   90.00
_cell.angle_gamma   90.00
#
_symmetry.space_group_name_H-M   'P 1'
#
loop_
_entity.id
_entity.type
_entity.pdbx_description
1 polymer ?
#
loop_
_entity_poly.entity_id
_entity_poly.type
_entity_poly.pdbx_seq_one_letter_code
_entity_poly.pdbx_strand_id
1 'polypeptide(L)'
;MKQLIIAFSGPSNSGKTTLITKIADNFLQQNLKVLIIKHDPADKAQFDFNGKDSFKFFQSGAEVMVLSPTRTTFFSHENRDILKALKLSPDFDICLVEGLKTLDLPRISVFCKEIDESYFIFSNAIASYEKISHPYLTWLDLNDIQAICQYILKNAKNLQGEL
;
A
#
# COMPACT_ATOMS: atom_id res chain seq x y z
N MET A 1 20.19 0.34 2.11
CA MET A 1 18.97 1.15 2.36
C MET A 1 17.93 0.23 2.99
N LYS A 2 17.11 0.71 3.93
CA LYS A 2 16.11 -0.15 4.60
C LYS A 2 14.90 -0.28 3.66
N GLN A 3 14.57 -1.49 3.24
CA GLN A 3 13.33 -1.77 2.49
C GLN A 3 12.23 -2.07 3.50
N LEU A 4 11.47 -1.04 3.87
CA LEU A 4 10.41 -1.16 4.85
C LEU A 4 9.07 -1.46 4.17
N ILE A 5 8.26 -2.32 4.77
CA ILE A 5 6.90 -2.62 4.30
C ILE A 5 5.89 -2.52 5.44
N ILE A 6 4.75 -1.89 5.15
CA ILE A 6 3.62 -1.78 6.08
C ILE A 6 2.29 -1.89 5.33
N ALA A 7 1.31 -2.50 5.97
CA ALA A 7 -0.01 -2.70 5.40
C ALA A 7 -1.05 -1.74 5.99
N PHE A 8 -2.07 -1.46 5.18
CA PHE A 8 -3.22 -0.63 5.53
C PHE A 8 -4.51 -1.41 5.34
N SER A 9 -5.43 -1.28 6.29
CA SER A 9 -6.74 -1.91 6.25
C SER A 9 -7.82 -0.99 6.79
N GLY A 10 -9.07 -1.39 6.57
CA GLY A 10 -10.24 -0.63 6.98
C GLY A 10 -11.40 -0.88 6.03
N PRO A 11 -12.64 -0.56 6.44
CA PRO A 11 -13.82 -0.74 5.60
C PRO A 11 -13.77 0.11 4.33
N SER A 12 -14.71 -0.11 3.41
CA SER A 12 -14.85 0.80 2.26
C SER A 12 -15.08 2.23 2.75
N ASN A 13 -14.54 3.21 2.03
CA ASN A 13 -14.63 4.65 2.39
C ASN A 13 -14.04 5.02 3.77
N SER A 14 -13.14 4.21 4.32
CA SER A 14 -12.55 4.47 5.64
C SER A 14 -11.44 5.52 5.68
N GLY A 15 -11.06 6.08 4.52
CA GLY A 15 -10.00 7.08 4.39
C GLY A 15 -8.61 6.53 4.03
N LYS A 16 -8.46 5.21 3.81
CA LYS A 16 -7.19 4.56 3.44
C LYS A 16 -6.46 5.27 2.30
N THR A 17 -7.10 5.40 1.14
CA THR A 17 -6.46 5.98 -0.05
C THR A 17 -5.97 7.40 0.24
N THR A 18 -6.80 8.23 0.89
CA THR A 18 -6.41 9.59 1.31
C THR A 18 -5.20 9.59 2.26
N LEU A 19 -5.19 8.71 3.26
CA LEU A 19 -4.09 8.62 4.21
C LEU A 19 -2.80 8.14 3.53
N ILE A 20 -2.87 7.07 2.74
CA ILE A 20 -1.73 6.49 2.02
C ILE A 20 -1.12 7.51 1.07
N THR A 21 -1.94 8.28 0.33
CA THR A 21 -1.43 9.35 -0.55
C THR A 21 -0.70 10.43 0.24
N LYS A 22 -1.25 10.90 1.37
CA LYS A 22 -0.57 11.91 2.21
C LYS A 22 0.77 11.40 2.78
N ILE A 23 0.81 10.13 3.18
CA ILE A 23 2.04 9.49 3.67
C ILE A 23 3.07 9.37 2.54
N ALA A 24 2.64 8.91 1.37
CA ALA A 24 3.50 8.78 0.19
C ALA A 24 4.10 10.15 -0.19
N ASP A 25 3.28 11.20 -0.26
CA ASP A 25 3.73 12.55 -0.55
C ASP A 25 4.77 13.03 0.47
N ASN A 26 4.54 12.76 1.77
CA ASN A 26 5.48 13.13 2.84
C ASN A 26 6.84 12.42 2.70
N PHE A 27 6.85 11.13 2.34
CA PHE A 27 8.08 10.38 2.11
C PHE A 27 8.79 10.76 0.81
N LEU A 28 8.04 11.01 -0.27
CA LEU A 28 8.59 11.49 -1.54
C LEU A 28 9.28 12.86 -1.38
N GLN A 29 8.70 13.77 -0.58
CA GLN A 29 9.32 15.06 -0.24
C GLN A 29 10.63 14.92 0.54
N GLN A 30 10.86 13.77 1.18
CA GLN A 30 12.11 13.42 1.86
C GLN A 30 13.10 12.67 0.95
N ASN A 31 12.83 12.60 -0.35
CA ASN A 31 13.60 11.86 -1.36
C ASN A 31 13.65 10.33 -1.11
N LEU A 32 12.69 9.77 -0.38
CA LEU A 32 12.56 8.32 -0.26
C LEU A 32 11.85 7.75 -1.49
N LYS A 33 12.29 6.58 -1.94
CA LYS A 33 11.62 5.82 -3.00
C LYS A 33 10.42 5.09 -2.42
N VAL A 34 9.23 5.46 -2.88
CA VAL A 34 7.96 4.90 -2.38
C VAL A 34 7.35 3.96 -3.41
N LEU A 35 7.06 2.73 -2.99
CA LEU A 35 6.27 1.76 -3.73
C LEU A 35 4.89 1.62 -3.08
N ILE A 36 3.82 1.60 -3.88
CA ILE A 36 2.47 1.35 -3.38
C ILE A 36 1.94 0.08 -4.05
N ILE A 37 1.53 -0.88 -3.24
CA ILE A 37 0.88 -2.11 -3.72
C ILE A 37 -0.57 -2.07 -3.29
N LYS A 38 -1.48 -2.02 -4.26
CA LYS A 38 -2.91 -2.12 -4.00
C LYS A 38 -3.40 -3.50 -4.41
N HIS A 39 -3.99 -4.22 -3.47
CA HIS A 39 -4.66 -5.48 -3.76
C HIS A 39 -6.13 -5.23 -4.06
N ASP A 40 -6.54 -5.55 -5.29
CA ASP A 40 -7.92 -5.42 -5.75
C ASP A 40 -8.58 -6.80 -5.94
N PRO A 41 -9.20 -7.36 -4.89
CA PRO A 41 -9.80 -8.69 -4.97
C PRO A 41 -11.03 -8.75 -5.89
N ALA A 42 -11.58 -7.60 -6.29
CA ALA A 42 -12.76 -7.53 -7.14
C ALA A 42 -12.42 -7.35 -8.63
N ASP A 43 -11.13 -7.25 -8.98
CA ASP A 43 -10.63 -7.06 -10.34
C ASP A 43 -11.28 -5.89 -11.09
N LYS A 44 -11.37 -4.73 -10.42
CA LYS A 44 -12.01 -3.51 -10.92
C LYS A 44 -11.01 -2.44 -11.35
N ALA A 45 -9.75 -2.55 -10.96
CA ALA A 45 -8.71 -1.61 -11.27
C ALA A 45 -8.40 -1.62 -12.77
N GLN A 46 -8.50 -0.46 -13.41
CA GLN A 46 -8.15 -0.28 -14.82
C GLN A 46 -7.13 0.84 -14.96
N PHE A 47 -6.00 0.52 -15.59
CA PHE A 47 -4.93 1.47 -15.90
C PHE A 47 -4.78 1.74 -17.41
N ASP A 48 -5.48 0.98 -18.25
CA ASP A 48 -5.58 1.18 -19.69
C ASP A 48 -7.05 1.10 -20.14
N PHE A 49 -7.33 1.55 -21.36
CA PHE A 49 -8.68 1.65 -21.91
C PHE A 49 -8.85 0.81 -23.17
N ASN A 50 -10.05 0.27 -23.36
CA ASN A 50 -10.44 -0.44 -24.58
C ASN A 50 -10.19 0.44 -25.82
N GLY A 51 -9.59 -0.16 -26.85
CA GLY A 51 -9.33 0.49 -28.14
C GLY A 51 -7.91 1.05 -28.32
N LYS A 52 -7.05 1.01 -27.30
CA LYS A 52 -5.61 1.30 -27.43
C LYS A 52 -4.84 0.10 -27.97
N ASP A 53 -3.68 0.35 -28.58
CA ASP A 53 -2.83 -0.72 -29.11
C ASP A 53 -2.23 -1.58 -28.00
N SER A 54 -1.85 -0.97 -26.87
CA SER A 54 -1.43 -1.68 -25.65
C SER A 54 -2.49 -2.66 -25.14
N PHE A 55 -3.77 -2.27 -25.19
CA PHE A 55 -4.88 -3.14 -24.84
C PHE A 55 -5.00 -4.33 -25.81
N LYS A 56 -4.89 -4.10 -27.13
CA LYS A 56 -4.90 -5.18 -28.13
C LYS A 56 -3.71 -6.12 -27.98
N PHE A 57 -2.52 -5.59 -27.68
CA PHE A 57 -1.35 -6.41 -27.39
C PHE A 57 -1.58 -7.29 -26.16
N PHE A 58 -2.17 -6.75 -25.09
CA PHE A 58 -2.44 -7.52 -23.89
C PHE A 58 -3.49 -8.62 -24.14
N GLN A 59 -4.51 -8.34 -24.95
CA GLN A 59 -5.51 -9.33 -25.38
C GLN A 59 -4.92 -10.50 -26.19
N SER A 60 -3.73 -10.35 -26.79
CA SER A 60 -3.07 -11.45 -27.50
C SER A 60 -2.54 -12.56 -26.58
N GLY A 61 -2.56 -12.34 -25.26
CA GLY A 61 -1.95 -13.23 -24.27
C GLY A 61 -0.46 -12.94 -24.02
N ALA A 62 0.11 -11.96 -24.71
CA ALA A 62 1.46 -11.48 -24.43
C ALA A 62 1.51 -10.63 -23.16
N GLU A 63 2.64 -10.68 -22.48
CA GLU A 63 3.05 -9.67 -21.50
C GLU A 63 3.37 -8.36 -22.23
N VAL A 64 2.93 -7.22 -21.69
CA VAL A 64 3.06 -5.94 -22.38
C VAL A 64 3.79 -4.93 -21.52
N MET A 65 4.86 -4.34 -22.08
CA MET A 65 5.54 -3.18 -21.52
C MET A 65 5.36 -1.96 -22.42
N VAL A 66 4.94 -0.84 -21.83
CA VAL A 66 4.83 0.45 -22.51
C VAL A 66 5.88 1.39 -21.93
N LEU A 67 6.88 1.74 -22.74
CA LEU A 67 7.93 2.70 -22.38
C LEU A 67 7.54 4.09 -22.86
N SER A 68 7.53 5.06 -21.95
CA SER A 68 7.28 6.48 -22.23
C SER A 68 8.42 7.33 -21.67
N PRO A 69 8.62 8.56 -22.15
CA PRO A 69 9.69 9.44 -21.64
C PRO A 69 9.67 9.67 -20.12
N THR A 70 8.51 9.53 -19.48
CA THR A 70 8.32 9.82 -18.05
C THR A 70 7.82 8.64 -17.22
N ARG A 71 7.51 7.48 -17.82
CA ARG A 71 6.99 6.32 -17.10
C ARG A 71 7.16 5.02 -17.88
N THR A 72 7.15 3.91 -17.14
CA THR A 72 7.00 2.56 -17.68
C THR A 72 5.73 1.94 -17.10
N THR A 73 4.92 1.31 -17.96
CA THR A 73 3.76 0.53 -17.54
C THR A 73 3.98 -0.94 -17.92
N PHE A 74 3.64 -1.85 -17.02
CA PHE A 74 3.74 -3.29 -17.23
C PHE A 74 2.37 -3.95 -17.00
N PHE A 75 1.87 -4.67 -18.00
CA PHE A 75 0.66 -5.49 -17.93
C PHE A 75 1.05 -6.97 -17.98
N SER A 76 0.52 -7.74 -17.04
CA SER A 76 0.85 -9.14 -16.87
C SER A 76 -0.39 -10.00 -16.65
N HIS A 77 -0.40 -11.19 -17.25
CA HIS A 77 -1.43 -12.21 -17.03
C HIS A 77 -1.14 -13.05 -15.77
N GLU A 78 0.10 -13.00 -15.27
CA GLU A 78 0.48 -13.76 -14.09
C GLU A 78 -0.06 -13.12 -12.80
N ASN A 79 -0.83 -13.91 -12.04
CA ASN A 79 -1.14 -13.60 -10.65
C ASN A 79 0.13 -13.70 -9.79
N ARG A 80 0.40 -12.68 -8.98
CA ARG A 80 1.58 -12.62 -8.11
C ARG A 80 1.18 -12.38 -6.66
N ASP A 81 1.84 -13.11 -5.77
CA ASP A 81 1.89 -12.76 -4.35
C ASP A 81 2.78 -11.52 -4.13
N ILE A 82 2.77 -11.03 -2.89
CA ILE A 82 3.49 -9.82 -2.49
C ILE A 82 5.01 -9.93 -2.74
N LEU A 83 5.61 -11.09 -2.47
CA LEU A 83 7.06 -11.28 -2.60
C LEU A 83 7.48 -11.25 -4.07
N LYS A 84 6.71 -11.91 -4.95
CA LYS A 84 6.94 -11.87 -6.40
C LYS A 84 6.70 -10.47 -6.97
N ALA A 85 5.71 -9.73 -6.47
CA ALA A 85 5.44 -8.36 -6.90
C ALA A 85 6.60 -7.41 -6.53
N LEU A 86 7.14 -7.52 -5.31
CA LEU A 86 8.27 -6.71 -4.85
C LEU A 86 9.53 -6.92 -5.71
N LYS A 87 9.74 -8.13 -6.26
CA LYS A 87 10.87 -8.41 -7.15
C LYS A 87 10.78 -7.70 -8.51
N LEU A 88 9.59 -7.25 -8.92
CA LEU A 88 9.43 -6.45 -10.16
C LEU A 88 9.87 -4.99 -9.97
N SER A 89 9.87 -4.50 -8.73
CA SER A 89 10.28 -3.15 -8.40
C SER A 89 11.10 -3.17 -7.10
N PRO A 90 12.35 -3.69 -7.15
CA PRO A 90 13.16 -3.90 -5.95
C PRO A 90 13.74 -2.59 -5.38
N ASP A 91 13.74 -1.51 -6.16
CA ASP A 91 14.36 -0.23 -5.81
C ASP A 91 13.38 0.71 -5.07
N PHE A 92 13.13 0.40 -3.80
CA PHE A 92 12.30 1.21 -2.90
C PHE A 92 12.90 1.30 -1.49
N ASP A 93 12.55 2.36 -0.77
CA ASP A 93 12.83 2.52 0.66
C ASP A 93 11.59 2.14 1.48
N ILE A 94 10.40 2.54 1.04
CA ILE A 94 9.13 2.28 1.73
C ILE A 94 8.11 1.65 0.76
N CYS A 95 7.51 0.53 1.14
CA CYS A 95 6.38 -0.09 0.48
C CYS A 95 5.11 0.05 1.32
N LEU A 96 4.09 0.71 0.76
CA LEU A 96 2.77 0.89 1.38
C LEU A 96 1.78 -0.08 0.72
N VAL A 97 1.24 -1.02 1.50
CA VAL A 97 0.32 -2.05 0.99
C VAL A 97 -1.12 -1.71 1.35
N GLU A 98 -1.98 -1.43 0.37
CA GLU A 98 -3.42 -1.31 0.58
C GLU A 98 -4.09 -2.69 0.41
N GLY A 99 -4.64 -3.23 1.50
CA GLY A 99 -5.38 -4.49 1.49
C GLY A 99 -4.59 -5.67 2.05
N LEU A 100 -4.76 -6.86 1.43
CA LEU A 100 -4.13 -8.13 1.83
C LEU A 100 -4.24 -8.42 3.33
N LYS A 101 -5.48 -8.48 3.86
CA LYS A 101 -5.76 -8.64 5.30
C LYS A 101 -5.09 -9.86 5.95
N THR A 102 -4.83 -10.91 5.17
CA THR A 102 -4.25 -12.18 5.63
C THR A 102 -2.73 -12.20 5.65
N LEU A 103 -2.05 -11.19 5.08
CA LEU A 103 -0.60 -11.11 5.17
C LEU A 103 -0.19 -10.66 6.57
N ASP A 104 0.76 -11.41 7.14
CA ASP A 104 1.44 -11.09 8.39
C ASP A 104 2.46 -9.96 8.16
N LEU A 105 1.93 -8.74 8.13
CA LEU A 105 2.68 -7.50 8.01
C LEU A 105 2.23 -6.55 9.11
N PRO A 106 3.13 -5.72 9.66
CA PRO A 106 2.74 -4.62 10.52
C PRO A 106 1.65 -3.80 9.83
N ARG A 107 0.58 -3.50 10.57
CA ARG A 107 -0.65 -2.99 9.96
C ARG A 107 -1.28 -1.82 10.71
N ILE A 108 -1.68 -0.82 9.93
CA ILE A 108 -2.49 0.31 10.37
C ILE A 108 -3.91 0.12 9.83
N SER A 109 -4.90 -0.01 10.71
CA SER A 109 -6.31 0.08 10.30
C SER A 109 -6.84 1.50 10.41
N VAL A 110 -7.54 1.97 9.38
CA VAL A 110 -7.91 3.37 9.18
C VAL A 110 -9.41 3.54 9.28
N PHE A 111 -9.87 4.48 10.11
CA PHE A 111 -11.28 4.82 10.35
C PHE A 111 -11.50 6.33 10.43
N CYS A 112 -11.99 6.94 9.35
CA CYS A 112 -12.33 8.37 9.33
C CYS A 112 -13.75 8.70 9.84
N LYS A 113 -14.57 7.69 10.12
CA LYS A 113 -15.95 7.82 10.61
C LYS A 113 -16.14 6.98 11.87
N GLU A 114 -16.64 5.76 11.71
CA GLU A 114 -16.88 4.80 12.78
C GLU A 114 -15.74 3.79 12.86
N ILE A 115 -15.34 3.48 14.09
CA ILE A 115 -14.34 2.46 14.38
C ILE A 115 -15.02 1.09 14.33
N ASP A 116 -14.44 0.19 13.55
CA ASP A 116 -14.87 -1.21 13.50
C ASP A 116 -13.82 -2.08 14.23
N GLU A 117 -14.16 -2.48 15.46
CA GLU A 117 -13.27 -3.25 16.33
C GLU A 117 -12.92 -4.64 15.77
N SER A 118 -13.66 -5.15 14.78
CA SER A 118 -13.32 -6.42 14.13
C SER A 118 -11.94 -6.37 13.44
N TYR A 119 -11.39 -5.18 13.22
CA TYR A 119 -10.06 -4.98 12.65
C TYR A 119 -8.93 -5.03 13.69
N PHE A 120 -9.23 -4.98 14.98
CA PHE A 120 -8.22 -4.85 16.03
C PHE A 120 -7.30 -6.08 16.09
N ILE A 121 -7.86 -7.27 15.85
CA ILE A 121 -7.15 -8.55 15.94
C ILE A 121 -5.96 -8.68 14.96
N PHE A 122 -6.00 -7.97 13.84
CA PHE A 122 -4.95 -8.02 12.81
C PHE A 122 -4.21 -6.68 12.65
N SER A 123 -4.42 -5.74 13.57
CA SER A 123 -3.80 -4.42 13.53
C SER A 123 -2.73 -4.26 14.59
N ASN A 124 -1.72 -3.44 14.29
CA ASN A 124 -0.73 -2.98 15.28
C ASN A 124 -1.01 -1.52 15.69
N ALA A 125 -1.66 -0.76 14.80
CA ALA A 125 -2.12 0.59 15.07
C ALA A 125 -3.48 0.86 14.44
N ILE A 126 -4.20 1.81 15.03
CA ILE A 126 -5.47 2.33 14.55
C ILE A 126 -5.31 3.82 14.28
N ALA A 127 -5.58 4.22 13.04
CA ALA A 127 -5.59 5.61 12.61
C ALA A 127 -7.04 6.13 12.56
N SER A 128 -7.38 7.02 13.48
CA SER A 128 -8.74 7.57 13.64
C SER A 128 -8.70 9.00 14.20
N TYR A 129 -9.76 9.78 13.95
CA TYR A 129 -9.93 11.10 14.59
C TYR A 129 -10.30 10.97 16.06
N GLU A 130 -11.10 9.95 16.40
CA GLU A 130 -11.41 9.63 17.78
C GLU A 130 -10.26 8.83 18.39
N LYS A 131 -9.82 9.27 19.58
CA LYS A 131 -8.79 8.57 20.34
C LYS A 131 -9.32 7.26 20.87
N ILE A 132 -8.61 6.18 20.57
CA ILE A 132 -8.89 4.87 21.16
C ILE A 132 -7.97 4.59 22.34
N SER A 133 -8.47 3.83 23.31
CA SER A 133 -7.70 3.28 24.40
C SER A 133 -7.75 1.76 24.31
N HIS A 134 -6.61 1.14 24.00
CA HIS A 134 -6.51 -0.31 23.87
C HIS A 134 -5.11 -0.78 24.32
N PRO A 135 -4.99 -1.89 25.07
CA PRO A 135 -3.72 -2.30 25.70
C PRO A 135 -2.62 -2.65 24.69
N TYR A 136 -2.97 -3.08 23.49
CA TYR A 136 -2.03 -3.60 22.49
C TYR A 136 -1.96 -2.80 21.19
N LEU A 137 -2.80 -1.77 21.02
CA LEU A 137 -2.87 -1.00 19.77
C LEU A 137 -2.32 0.40 19.99
N THR A 138 -1.50 0.86 19.05
CA THR A 138 -1.11 2.27 19.00
C THR A 138 -2.23 3.08 18.35
N TRP A 139 -2.74 4.09 19.03
CA TRP A 139 -3.61 5.08 18.40
C TRP A 139 -2.77 6.10 17.63
N LEU A 140 -3.20 6.42 16.42
CA LEU A 140 -2.61 7.42 15.55
C LEU A 140 -3.69 8.44 15.15
N ASP A 141 -3.45 9.73 15.39
CA ASP A 141 -4.35 10.79 14.95
C ASP A 141 -4.22 10.98 13.43
N LEU A 142 -5.35 10.89 12.71
CA LEU A 142 -5.40 11.12 11.26
C LEU A 142 -4.99 12.54 10.84
N ASN A 143 -5.01 13.51 11.76
CA ASN A 143 -4.53 14.86 11.51
C ASN A 143 -3.00 14.98 11.61
N ASP A 144 -2.31 14.03 12.26
CA ASP A 144 -0.87 14.06 12.48
C ASP A 144 -0.14 13.07 11.56
N ILE A 145 -0.01 13.49 10.29
CA ILE A 145 0.71 12.70 9.27
C ILE A 145 2.17 12.47 9.67
N GLN A 146 2.81 13.41 10.38
CA GLN A 146 4.20 13.28 10.79
C GLN A 146 4.36 12.17 11.83
N ALA A 147 3.50 12.12 12.85
CA ALA A 147 3.50 11.04 13.83
C ALA A 147 3.23 9.67 13.16
N ILE A 148 2.32 9.61 12.18
CA ILE A 148 2.07 8.38 11.42
C ILE A 148 3.32 7.95 10.64
N CYS A 149 4.00 8.87 9.96
CA CYS A 149 5.23 8.55 9.23
C CYS A 149 6.35 8.08 10.18
N GLN A 150 6.50 8.70 11.35
CA GLN A 150 7.45 8.25 12.38
C GLN A 150 7.10 6.85 12.91
N TYR A 151 5.82 6.57 13.14
CA TYR A 151 5.35 5.24 13.49
C TYR A 151 5.73 4.21 12.42
N ILE A 152 5.52 4.52 11.13
CA ILE A 152 5.89 3.63 10.02
C ILE A 152 7.39 3.34 10.02
N LEU A 153 8.23 4.38 10.09
CA LEU A 153 9.69 4.21 10.08
C LEU A 153 10.22 3.36 11.25
N LYS A 154 9.50 3.35 12.37
CA LYS A 154 9.85 2.57 13.56
C LYS A 154 9.33 1.13 13.53
N ASN A 155 8.14 0.90 12.98
CA ASN A 155 7.39 -0.35 13.18
C ASN A 155 7.17 -1.18 11.89
N ALA A 156 7.45 -0.63 10.71
CA ALA A 156 7.36 -1.38 9.46
C ALA A 156 8.37 -2.54 9.42
N LYS A 157 8.02 -3.62 8.72
CA LYS A 157 8.89 -4.79 8.57
C LYS A 157 10.06 -4.42 7.65
N ASN A 158 11.29 -4.72 8.05
CA ASN A 158 12.47 -4.58 7.18
C ASN A 158 12.68 -5.87 6.38
N LEU A 159 12.71 -5.75 5.05
CA LEU A 159 12.84 -6.87 4.12
C LEU A 159 14.29 -7.17 3.71
N GLN A 160 15.28 -6.51 4.33
CA GLN A 160 16.69 -6.79 4.05
C GLN A 160 17.02 -8.28 4.25
N GLY A 161 17.40 -8.95 3.15
CA GLY A 161 17.74 -10.38 3.12
C GLY A 161 16.56 -11.33 2.80
N GLU A 162 15.34 -10.82 2.64
CA GLU A 162 14.15 -11.60 2.23
C GLU A 162 13.76 -11.42 0.75
N LEU A 163 14.35 -10.41 0.08
CA LEU A 163 14.20 -10.12 -1.35
C LEU A 163 15.44 -10.53 -2.13
#